data_AF-A0A939UJL6-F1
#
_entry.id   AF-A0A939UJL6-F1
#
_cell.length_a   1.000
_cell.length_b   1.000
_cell.length_c   1.000
_cell.angle_alpha   90.00
_cell.angle_beta   90.00
_cell.angle_gamma   90.00
#
_symmetry.space_group_name_H-M   'P 1'
#
loop_
_entity.id
_entity.type
_entity.pdbx_description
1 polymer ?
#
loop_
_entity_poly.entity_id
_entity_poly.type
_entity_poly.pdbx_seq_one_letter_code
_entity_poly.pdbx_strand_id
1 'polypeptide(L)'
;MKFYDILEKEPVFSVRYGKKYVPGGNVVRLEEKEGETGVYITSAKPIRFVKIAWSLPEFCKGAYVLGDAFERGYGDLFWGKPEGRKLFWYAAFSDKTNTFAYGVKTGCSAICYWEVSSDSLSLVLDVQNGTLPVKLGSRVLHACDIVQAENKGGENAFAFMKRFCGIMCPKPHLAKAPVYGTNTWYYAFTSTSYDLVKKDVELLDECTKGLKNRPYMVIDDGWELMNMNRCRFKKIDLWQPTKEKFPEMKEVTDFIKSHDQKPGIWVRYLIGTGATPKLWRVPTPLFSITLRWIRPIRKC
;
A
#
# COMPACT_ATOMS: atom_id res chain seq x y z
N MET A 1 16.34 30.43 -4.83
CA MET A 1 15.43 29.30 -4.55
C MET A 1 15.17 29.35 -3.06
N LYS A 2 14.00 29.87 -2.65
CA LYS A 2 13.64 29.88 -1.22
C LYS A 2 13.12 28.49 -0.94
N PHE A 3 13.89 27.69 -0.21
CA PHE A 3 13.37 26.49 0.41
C PHE A 3 12.23 26.95 1.32
N TYR A 4 11.01 26.53 1.04
CA TYR A 4 9.97 26.64 2.05
C TYR A 4 10.26 25.55 3.06
N ASP A 5 11.08 25.86 4.06
CA ASP A 5 11.39 24.93 5.15
C ASP A 5 10.16 24.84 6.07
N ILE A 6 9.22 24.01 5.65
CA ILE A 6 7.91 23.90 6.29
C ILE A 6 7.99 23.16 7.63
N LEU A 7 9.09 22.46 7.87
CA LEU A 7 9.38 21.80 9.13
C LEU A 7 10.10 22.70 10.15
N GLU A 8 10.40 23.97 9.83
CA GLU A 8 11.11 24.89 10.75
C GLU A 8 10.31 25.29 12.00
N LYS A 9 8.98 25.20 11.96
CA LYS A 9 8.16 25.41 13.16
C LYS A 9 8.15 24.14 14.00
N GLU A 10 8.46 24.30 15.29
CA GLU A 10 8.43 23.22 16.28
C GLU A 10 7.14 22.38 16.17
N PRO A 11 7.24 21.10 15.76
CA PRO A 11 6.08 20.25 15.61
C PRO A 11 5.41 19.93 16.94
N VAL A 12 4.11 19.70 16.87
CA VAL A 12 3.35 19.13 17.98
C VAL A 12 3.33 17.62 17.86
N PHE A 13 3.90 16.95 18.86
CA PHE A 13 3.94 15.50 18.94
C PHE A 13 2.82 14.94 19.82
N SER A 14 2.13 13.93 19.31
CA SER A 14 1.21 13.13 20.11
C SER A 14 1.39 11.64 19.88
N VAL A 15 1.27 10.87 20.97
CA VAL A 15 1.51 9.44 20.98
C VAL A 15 0.27 8.72 21.49
N ARG A 16 -0.10 7.63 20.83
CA ARG A 16 -1.23 6.80 21.19
C ARG A 16 -0.78 5.49 21.81
N TYR A 17 -0.87 5.41 23.14
CA TYR A 17 -0.64 4.18 23.92
C TYR A 17 -1.86 3.24 23.91
N GLY A 18 -3.06 3.80 23.75
CA GLY A 18 -4.34 3.07 23.82
C GLY A 18 -5.41 3.73 22.96
N LYS A 19 -6.56 4.12 23.54
CA LYS A 19 -7.61 4.83 22.79
C LYS A 19 -7.37 6.34 22.65
N LYS A 20 -6.46 6.91 23.46
CA LYS A 20 -6.20 8.35 23.51
C LYS A 20 -4.82 8.69 22.97
N TYR A 21 -4.73 9.81 22.27
CA TYR A 21 -3.47 10.51 22.02
C TYR A 21 -3.13 11.35 23.25
N VAL A 22 -1.85 11.39 23.61
CA VAL A 22 -1.30 12.26 24.66
C VAL A 22 -0.08 12.99 24.11
N PRO A 23 0.25 14.19 24.61
CA PRO A 23 1.50 14.87 24.26
C PRO A 23 2.71 13.94 24.50
N GLY A 24 3.65 13.93 23.57
CA GLY A 24 4.74 12.96 23.59
C GLY A 24 6.04 13.46 22.99
N GLY A 25 6.32 14.77 23.04
CA GLY A 25 7.54 15.35 22.45
C GLY A 25 8.82 14.60 22.84
N ASN A 26 8.98 14.19 24.10
CA ASN A 26 10.16 13.45 24.57
C ASN A 26 10.27 12.00 24.04
N VAL A 27 9.21 11.46 23.42
CA VAL A 27 9.15 10.10 22.83
C VAL A 27 9.58 10.12 21.37
N VAL A 28 9.54 11.27 20.72
CA VAL A 28 9.82 11.41 19.30
C VAL A 28 10.99 12.36 19.13
N ARG A 29 11.98 11.94 18.35
CA ARG A 29 13.13 12.77 17.99
C ARG A 29 13.22 12.84 16.48
N LEU A 30 13.43 14.05 15.97
CA LEU A 30 13.72 14.30 14.57
C LEU A 30 15.22 14.50 14.42
N GLU A 31 15.82 13.90 13.40
CA GLU A 31 17.21 14.17 13.02
C GLU A 31 17.25 14.55 11.55
N GLU A 32 17.88 15.67 11.23
CA GLU A 32 18.07 16.10 9.85
C GLU A 32 19.40 15.58 9.31
N LYS A 33 19.37 15.06 8.08
CA LYS A 33 20.57 14.67 7.35
C LYS A 33 20.35 14.84 5.86
N GLU A 34 21.20 15.63 5.20
CA GLU A 34 21.28 15.71 3.73
C GLU A 34 19.93 15.99 3.02
N GLY A 35 19.04 16.80 3.64
CA GLY A 35 17.72 17.13 3.10
C GLY A 35 16.61 16.12 3.42
N GLU A 36 16.88 15.18 4.32
CA GLU A 36 15.92 14.21 4.86
C GLU A 36 15.76 14.42 6.37
N THR A 37 14.59 14.10 6.91
CA THR A 37 14.31 14.14 8.35
C THR A 37 13.96 12.74 8.85
N GLY A 38 14.89 12.10 9.57
CA GLY A 38 14.67 10.82 10.22
C GLY A 38 13.80 10.95 11.46
N VAL A 39 12.80 10.08 11.60
CA VAL A 39 11.89 10.01 12.74
C VAL A 39 12.29 8.85 13.65
N TYR A 40 12.70 9.16 14.87
CA TYR A 40 13.12 8.17 15.87
C TYR A 40 12.16 8.17 17.05
N ILE A 41 11.75 6.98 17.48
CA ILE A 41 10.77 6.80 18.55
C ILE A 41 11.38 6.01 19.70
N THR A 42 11.19 6.50 20.93
CA THR A 42 11.56 5.81 22.18
C THR A 42 10.36 5.74 23.10
N SER A 43 10.10 4.59 23.73
CA SER A 43 9.01 4.54 24.71
C SER A 43 9.12 3.39 25.70
N ALA A 44 8.97 3.74 26.98
CA ALA A 44 8.81 2.78 28.06
C ALA A 44 7.43 2.10 28.05
N LYS A 45 6.42 2.70 27.41
CA LYS A 45 5.05 2.18 27.33
C LYS A 45 4.77 1.64 25.92
N PRO A 46 3.89 0.62 25.78
CA PRO A 46 3.52 0.11 24.46
C PRO A 46 2.81 1.18 23.61
N ILE A 47 3.29 1.44 22.40
CA ILE A 47 2.76 2.48 21.49
C ILE A 47 2.08 1.86 20.27
N ARG A 48 1.07 2.55 19.74
CA ARG A 48 0.34 2.14 18.53
C ARG A 48 0.55 3.11 17.38
N PHE A 49 0.34 4.39 17.66
CA PHE A 49 0.46 5.46 16.67
C PHE A 49 1.30 6.60 17.23
N VAL A 50 2.04 7.24 16.35
CA VAL A 50 2.66 8.54 16.57
C VAL A 50 2.08 9.49 15.54
N LYS A 51 1.67 10.67 15.98
CA LYS A 51 1.23 11.76 15.12
C LYS A 51 2.12 12.97 15.35
N ILE A 52 2.69 13.45 14.25
CA ILE A 52 3.53 14.64 14.21
C ILE A 52 2.77 15.67 13.39
N ALA A 53 2.52 16.84 13.95
CA ALA A 53 1.70 17.88 13.32
C ALA A 53 2.45 19.20 13.24
N TRP A 54 2.38 19.81 12.06
CA TRP A 54 2.92 21.14 11.76
C TRP A 54 1.77 22.07 11.36
N SER A 55 1.99 23.38 11.49
CA SER A 55 1.12 24.37 10.85
C SER A 55 1.14 24.19 9.34
N LEU A 56 -0.02 24.32 8.70
CA LEU A 56 -0.10 24.23 7.24
C LEU A 56 0.63 25.42 6.61
N PRO A 57 1.52 25.18 5.64
CA PRO A 57 2.21 26.24 4.90
C PRO A 57 1.25 27.13 4.15
N GLU A 58 1.61 28.41 4.00
CA GLU A 58 0.75 29.39 3.33
C GLU A 58 0.42 28.98 1.89
N PHE A 59 1.42 28.51 1.14
CA PHE A 59 1.21 27.95 -0.20
C PHE A 59 0.15 26.85 -0.22
N CYS A 60 0.15 25.97 0.78
CA CYS A 60 -0.72 24.80 0.82
C CYS A 60 -2.18 25.16 1.15
N LYS A 61 -2.46 26.31 1.79
CA LYS A 61 -3.83 26.70 2.19
C LYS A 61 -4.79 26.95 1.02
N GLY A 62 -4.26 27.38 -0.12
CA GLY A 62 -5.02 27.62 -1.36
C GLY A 62 -4.83 26.56 -2.45
N ALA A 63 -3.94 25.60 -2.23
CA ALA A 63 -3.57 24.61 -3.23
C ALA A 63 -4.58 23.45 -3.32
N TYR A 64 -4.65 22.83 -4.50
CA TYR A 64 -5.28 21.53 -4.65
C TYR A 64 -4.38 20.45 -4.07
N VAL A 65 -4.97 19.44 -3.45
CA VAL A 65 -4.31 18.28 -2.90
C VAL A 65 -4.57 17.08 -3.79
N LEU A 66 -3.53 16.31 -4.13
CA LEU A 66 -3.69 15.07 -4.88
C LEU A 66 -4.34 14.01 -3.98
N GLY A 67 -5.51 13.55 -4.38
CA GLY A 67 -6.22 12.47 -3.70
C GLY A 67 -5.50 11.12 -3.82
N ASP A 68 -5.82 10.24 -2.88
CA ASP A 68 -5.20 8.94 -2.73
C ASP A 68 -6.23 7.88 -2.30
N ALA A 69 -5.92 6.60 -2.53
CA ALA A 69 -6.70 5.45 -2.12
C ALA A 69 -5.78 4.28 -1.75
N PHE A 70 -6.05 3.64 -0.61
CA PHE A 70 -5.19 2.58 -0.08
C PHE A 70 -5.17 1.30 -0.93
N GLU A 71 -6.31 0.91 -1.51
CA GLU A 71 -6.41 -0.33 -2.29
C GLU A 71 -6.70 -0.04 -3.77
N ARG A 72 -7.82 0.65 -4.04
CA ARG A 72 -8.30 0.91 -5.40
C ARG A 72 -8.81 2.33 -5.50
N GLY A 73 -8.40 3.02 -6.56
CA GLY A 73 -8.69 4.44 -6.76
C GLY A 73 -10.18 4.78 -6.81
N TYR A 74 -11.01 4.01 -7.52
CA TYR A 74 -12.46 4.25 -7.65
C TYR A 74 -12.92 5.72 -7.87
N GLY A 75 -12.06 6.55 -8.50
CA GLY A 75 -12.32 7.98 -8.72
C GLY A 75 -11.76 8.93 -7.65
N ASP A 76 -11.05 8.43 -6.63
CA ASP A 76 -10.45 9.21 -5.54
C ASP A 76 -9.12 9.89 -5.93
N LEU A 77 -8.52 9.48 -7.05
CA LEU A 77 -7.19 9.94 -7.52
C LEU A 77 -7.29 11.20 -8.39
N PHE A 78 -7.59 12.34 -7.78
CA PHE A 78 -7.70 13.63 -8.48
C PHE A 78 -7.20 14.79 -7.62
N TRP A 79 -6.89 15.92 -8.26
CA TRP A 79 -6.55 17.18 -7.59
C TRP A 79 -7.82 17.87 -7.09
N GLY A 80 -7.95 18.00 -5.76
CA GLY A 80 -9.16 18.52 -5.13
C GLY A 80 -8.88 19.24 -3.81
N LYS A 81 -9.92 19.52 -3.04
CA LYS A 81 -9.75 20.06 -1.68
C LYS A 81 -9.30 18.94 -0.72
N PRO A 82 -8.60 19.27 0.38
CA PRO A 82 -8.28 18.31 1.43
C PRO A 82 -9.56 17.91 2.18
N GLU A 83 -10.17 16.79 1.80
CA GLU A 83 -11.45 16.32 2.35
C GLU A 83 -11.27 15.13 3.31
N GLY A 84 -10.65 15.34 4.48
CA GLY A 84 -10.58 14.31 5.53
C GLY A 84 -10.01 12.95 5.08
N ARG A 85 -9.22 12.95 4.01
CA ARG A 85 -8.64 11.74 3.42
C ARG A 85 -7.29 11.44 4.05
N LYS A 86 -6.96 10.15 4.10
CA LYS A 86 -5.60 9.71 4.40
C LYS A 86 -4.82 9.65 3.09
N LEU A 87 -3.70 10.34 3.05
CA LEU A 87 -2.80 10.34 1.89
C LEU A 87 -1.61 9.46 2.26
N PHE A 88 -1.65 8.19 1.85
CA PHE A 88 -0.61 7.23 2.17
C PHE A 88 0.68 7.60 1.46
N TRP A 89 1.79 7.45 2.20
CA TRP A 89 3.15 7.70 1.75
C TRP A 89 3.49 9.18 1.46
N TYR A 90 2.65 9.94 0.76
CA TYR A 90 2.92 11.34 0.42
C TYR A 90 1.66 12.23 0.40
N ALA A 91 1.87 13.53 0.57
CA ALA A 91 0.87 14.57 0.34
C ALA A 91 1.43 15.55 -0.70
N ALA A 92 0.72 15.73 -1.81
CA ALA A 92 1.12 16.65 -2.88
C ALA A 92 0.11 17.79 -3.02
N PHE A 93 0.63 19.01 -3.19
CA PHE A 93 -0.09 20.27 -3.25
C PHE A 93 0.23 20.96 -4.58
N SER A 94 -0.76 21.47 -5.29
CA SER A 94 -0.55 22.22 -6.54
C SER A 94 -1.50 23.39 -6.70
N ASP A 95 -0.98 24.52 -7.19
CA ASP A 95 -1.77 25.66 -7.66
C ASP A 95 -1.96 25.65 -9.20
N LYS A 96 -1.66 24.51 -9.84
CA LYS A 96 -1.54 24.25 -11.29
C LYS A 96 -0.23 24.69 -11.95
N THR A 97 0.54 25.58 -11.32
CA THR A 97 1.83 26.07 -11.84
C THR A 97 2.98 25.51 -11.01
N ASN A 98 2.87 25.63 -9.69
CA ASN A 98 3.78 25.11 -8.70
C ASN A 98 3.20 23.82 -8.12
N THR A 99 4.08 22.87 -7.84
CA THR A 99 3.72 21.62 -7.16
C THR A 99 4.74 21.35 -6.06
N PHE A 100 4.24 21.09 -4.85
CA PHE A 100 5.04 20.77 -3.67
C PHE A 100 4.59 19.43 -3.12
N ALA A 101 5.49 18.62 -2.59
CA ALA A 101 5.12 17.39 -1.90
C ALA A 101 5.94 17.10 -0.65
N TYR A 102 5.29 16.47 0.33
CA TYR A 102 5.90 15.77 1.47
C TYR A 102 5.73 14.30 1.28
N GLY A 103 6.71 13.51 1.68
CA GLY A 103 6.71 12.07 1.49
C GLY A 103 7.49 11.38 2.59
N VAL A 104 7.27 10.07 2.70
CA VAL A 104 8.14 9.19 3.48
C VAL A 104 8.85 8.21 2.56
N LYS A 105 10.13 7.93 2.84
CA LYS A 105 10.91 6.99 2.04
C LYS A 105 10.44 5.55 2.24
N THR A 106 10.54 4.74 1.19
CA THR A 106 10.26 3.31 1.25
C THR A 106 11.25 2.58 2.16
N GLY A 107 10.83 1.47 2.78
CA GLY A 107 11.65 0.73 3.74
C GLY A 107 11.52 1.22 5.19
N CYS A 108 10.48 2.02 5.47
CA CYS A 108 10.11 2.48 6.80
C CYS A 108 9.62 1.33 7.70
N SER A 109 9.75 1.53 9.02
CA SER A 109 9.30 0.60 10.06
C SER A 109 7.87 0.89 10.55
N ALA A 110 7.10 1.67 9.80
CA ALA A 110 5.74 2.07 10.11
C ALA A 110 4.90 2.21 8.83
N ILE A 111 3.59 1.96 8.92
CA ILE A 111 2.65 2.37 7.87
C ILE A 111 2.33 3.85 8.08
N CYS A 112 2.62 4.66 7.07
CA CYS A 112 2.57 6.11 7.17
C CYS A 112 1.49 6.70 6.28
N TYR A 113 0.78 7.70 6.79
CA TYR A 113 -0.13 8.50 6.00
C TYR A 113 -0.18 9.94 6.50
N TRP A 114 -0.48 10.85 5.60
CA TRP A 114 -0.64 12.26 5.86
C TRP A 114 -2.13 12.61 6.05
N GLU A 115 -2.38 13.55 6.94
CA GLU A 115 -3.68 14.21 7.13
C GLU A 115 -3.49 15.70 6.89
N VAL A 116 -4.36 16.28 6.06
CA VAL A 116 -4.37 17.71 5.75
C VAL A 116 -5.67 18.31 6.27
N SER A 117 -5.57 19.37 7.07
CA SER A 117 -6.70 20.21 7.47
C SER A 117 -6.54 21.63 6.89
N SER A 118 -7.42 22.56 7.26
CA SER A 118 -7.28 23.99 6.88
C SER A 118 -5.98 24.61 7.38
N ASP A 119 -5.49 24.17 8.54
CA ASP A 119 -4.42 24.86 9.28
C ASP A 119 -3.29 23.93 9.73
N SER A 120 -3.39 22.63 9.46
CA SER A 120 -2.34 21.67 9.82
C SER A 120 -2.04 20.66 8.73
N LEU A 121 -0.76 20.28 8.66
CA LEU A 121 -0.28 19.09 7.99
C LEU A 121 0.19 18.12 9.07
N SER A 122 -0.28 16.88 9.04
CA SER A 122 0.12 15.87 10.02
C SER A 122 0.61 14.59 9.35
N LEU A 123 1.71 14.03 9.85
CA LEU A 123 2.15 12.69 9.56
C LEU A 123 1.70 11.75 10.67
N VAL A 124 1.00 10.67 10.32
CA VAL A 124 0.63 9.60 11.24
C VAL A 124 1.42 8.35 10.90
N LEU A 125 2.13 7.82 11.91
CA LEU A 125 2.91 6.58 11.84
C LEU A 125 2.17 5.49 12.62
N ASP A 126 1.67 4.47 11.94
CA ASP A 126 1.17 3.23 12.55
C ASP A 126 2.35 2.26 12.74
N VAL A 127 2.78 2.11 13.99
CA VAL A 127 3.91 1.26 14.40
C VAL A 127 3.44 -0.10 14.96
N GLN A 128 2.17 -0.43 14.81
CA GLN A 128 1.63 -1.70 15.31
C GLN A 128 2.17 -2.89 14.51
N ASN A 129 2.26 -4.03 15.18
CA ASN A 129 2.44 -5.31 14.50
C ASN A 129 1.10 -6.07 14.55
N GLY A 130 0.43 -6.15 13.40
CA GLY A 130 -0.96 -6.59 13.32
C GLY A 130 -1.88 -5.65 14.12
N THR A 131 -2.46 -6.15 15.21
CA THR A 131 -3.37 -5.38 16.08
C THR A 131 -2.74 -4.99 17.42
N LEU A 132 -1.45 -5.31 17.61
CA LEU A 132 -0.76 -5.16 18.89
C LEU A 132 0.15 -3.92 18.88
N PRO A 133 0.25 -3.21 20.02
CA PRO A 133 1.20 -2.12 20.17
C PRO A 133 2.63 -2.65 20.15
N VAL A 134 3.56 -1.86 19.61
CA VAL A 134 4.99 -2.16 19.70
C VAL A 134 5.51 -1.83 21.10
N LYS A 135 6.38 -2.70 21.63
CA LYS A 135 7.02 -2.56 22.95
C LYS A 135 8.51 -2.29 22.76
N LEU A 136 8.92 -1.02 22.85
CA LEU A 136 10.31 -0.63 22.58
C LEU A 136 11.23 -0.90 23.78
N GLY A 137 10.79 -0.60 25.00
CA GLY A 137 11.64 -0.71 26.19
C GLY A 137 12.75 0.34 26.11
N SER A 138 14.02 -0.09 26.18
CA SER A 138 15.19 0.78 26.01
C SER A 138 15.62 0.98 24.55
N ARG A 139 14.96 0.32 23.58
CA ARG A 139 15.32 0.40 22.16
C ARG A 139 14.79 1.68 21.51
N VAL A 140 15.50 2.12 20.48
CA VAL A 140 15.08 3.20 19.59
C VAL A 140 14.54 2.58 18.30
N LEU A 141 13.38 3.05 17.84
CA LEU A 141 12.82 2.70 16.54
C LEU A 141 13.08 3.83 15.55
N HIS A 142 13.85 3.57 14.50
CA HIS A 142 13.82 4.40 13.29
C HIS A 142 12.55 4.08 12.51
N ALA A 143 11.60 5.01 12.54
CA ALA A 143 10.24 4.79 12.06
C ALA A 143 10.13 5.06 10.55
N CYS A 144 10.65 6.20 10.10
CA CYS A 144 10.72 6.56 8.68
C CYS A 144 11.69 7.72 8.46
N ASP A 145 11.99 8.01 7.19
CA ASP A 145 12.65 9.23 6.74
C ASP A 145 11.65 10.07 5.95
N ILE A 146 11.47 11.33 6.35
CA ILE A 146 10.62 12.31 5.68
C ILE A 146 11.45 13.03 4.63
N VAL A 147 10.87 13.23 3.45
CA VAL A 147 11.44 14.02 2.35
C VAL A 147 10.42 15.04 1.86
N GLN A 148 10.92 16.14 1.33
CA GLN A 148 10.10 17.18 0.70
C GLN A 148 10.74 17.69 -0.58
N ALA A 149 9.94 18.17 -1.52
CA ALA A 149 10.44 18.81 -2.74
C ALA A 149 9.40 19.73 -3.36
N GLU A 150 9.88 20.67 -4.16
CA GLU A 150 9.09 21.48 -5.08
C GLU A 150 9.43 21.17 -6.54
N ASN A 151 8.52 21.50 -7.46
CA ASN A 151 8.74 21.37 -8.88
C ASN A 151 9.79 22.38 -9.36
N LYS A 152 10.55 21.97 -10.38
CA LYS A 152 11.54 22.84 -11.03
C LYS A 152 10.83 23.72 -12.07
N GLY A 153 11.45 24.83 -12.49
CA GLY A 153 10.85 25.75 -13.46
C GLY A 153 10.34 25.04 -14.72
N GLY A 154 9.04 25.16 -14.99
CA GLY A 154 8.36 24.54 -16.13
C GLY A 154 8.03 23.04 -15.98
N GLU A 155 8.40 22.39 -14.87
CA GLU A 155 8.07 21.00 -14.58
C GLU A 155 6.60 20.89 -14.19
N ASN A 156 5.81 20.18 -15.01
CA ASN A 156 4.40 19.91 -14.68
C ASN A 156 4.25 18.93 -13.50
N ALA A 157 3.07 18.89 -12.91
CA ALA A 157 2.78 18.08 -11.74
C ALA A 157 3.08 16.57 -11.94
N PHE A 158 2.84 16.02 -13.13
CA PHE A 158 3.10 14.61 -13.41
C PHE A 158 4.61 14.29 -13.42
N ALA A 159 5.40 15.12 -14.12
CA ALA A 159 6.86 14.98 -14.16
C ALA A 159 7.47 15.15 -12.76
N PHE A 160 6.98 16.15 -12.01
CA PHE A 160 7.35 16.37 -10.62
C PHE A 160 7.06 15.14 -9.74
N MET A 161 5.83 14.62 -9.77
CA MET A 161 5.46 13.47 -8.93
C MET A 161 6.26 12.22 -9.29
N LYS A 162 6.56 11.99 -10.58
CA LYS A 162 7.45 10.89 -11.00
C LYS A 162 8.85 11.04 -10.39
N ARG A 163 9.41 12.24 -10.43
CA ARG A 163 10.71 12.54 -9.81
C ARG A 163 10.66 12.37 -8.29
N PHE A 164 9.61 12.88 -7.65
CA PHE A 164 9.43 12.81 -6.21
C PHE A 164 9.30 11.37 -5.70
N CYS A 165 8.55 10.51 -6.40
CA CYS A 165 8.52 9.07 -6.12
C CYS A 165 9.90 8.41 -6.24
N GLY A 166 10.76 8.89 -7.14
CA GLY A 166 12.16 8.45 -7.23
C GLY A 166 12.98 8.84 -6.02
N ILE A 167 12.76 10.03 -5.44
CA ILE A 167 13.39 10.47 -4.19
C ILE A 167 12.94 9.58 -3.03
N MET A 168 11.63 9.28 -2.95
CA MET A 168 11.08 8.42 -1.90
C MET A 168 11.55 6.96 -2.00
N CYS A 169 11.91 6.47 -3.18
CA CYS A 169 12.29 5.07 -3.40
C CYS A 169 13.73 4.97 -3.94
N PRO A 170 14.76 4.99 -3.08
CA PRO A 170 16.16 4.96 -3.51
C PRO A 170 16.60 3.62 -4.11
N LYS A 171 15.87 2.54 -3.84
CA LYS A 171 16.15 1.18 -4.34
C LYS A 171 14.90 0.58 -4.99
N PRO A 172 14.43 1.14 -6.13
CA PRO A 172 13.18 0.70 -6.73
C PRO A 172 13.34 -0.69 -7.35
N HIS A 173 12.40 -1.59 -7.06
CA HIS A 173 12.36 -2.90 -7.70
C HIS A 173 11.49 -2.86 -8.96
N LEU A 174 12.06 -2.35 -10.04
CA LEU A 174 11.35 -2.15 -11.30
C LEU A 174 11.39 -3.42 -12.17
N ALA A 175 10.29 -3.68 -12.88
CA ALA A 175 10.27 -4.72 -13.89
C ALA A 175 11.22 -4.37 -15.06
N LYS A 176 11.92 -5.37 -15.58
CA LYS A 176 12.86 -5.20 -16.71
C LYS A 176 12.17 -4.93 -18.05
N ALA A 177 10.86 -5.20 -18.13
CA ALA A 177 10.03 -5.01 -19.31
C ALA A 177 8.57 -4.70 -18.85
N PRO A 178 7.71 -4.16 -19.74
CA PRO A 178 6.30 -3.95 -19.42
C PRO A 178 5.63 -5.23 -18.90
N VAL A 179 4.86 -5.10 -17.81
CA VAL A 179 4.08 -6.20 -17.24
C VAL A 179 2.65 -6.08 -17.75
N TYR A 180 2.21 -7.05 -18.53
CA TYR A 180 0.89 -7.07 -19.14
C TYR A 180 0.46 -8.51 -19.41
N GLY A 181 -0.84 -8.74 -19.59
CA GLY A 181 -1.41 -10.07 -19.74
C GLY A 181 -2.87 -10.13 -19.28
N THR A 182 -3.34 -11.33 -18.95
CA THR A 182 -4.69 -11.57 -18.43
C THR A 182 -4.65 -12.13 -17.01
N ASN A 183 -5.74 -11.89 -16.28
CA ASN A 183 -5.99 -12.42 -14.94
C ASN A 183 -7.45 -12.89 -14.86
N THR A 184 -7.68 -14.13 -14.46
CA THR A 184 -9.02 -14.76 -14.51
C THR A 184 -10.05 -14.15 -13.54
N TRP A 185 -9.63 -13.40 -12.51
CA TRP A 185 -10.54 -12.82 -11.52
C TRP A 185 -11.57 -11.88 -12.13
N TYR A 186 -11.15 -11.07 -13.10
CA TYR A 186 -11.96 -9.95 -13.60
C TYR A 186 -13.17 -10.35 -14.43
N TYR A 187 -13.27 -11.62 -14.82
CA TYR A 187 -14.39 -12.10 -15.63
C TYR A 187 -14.90 -13.49 -15.19
N ALA A 188 -14.06 -14.35 -14.60
CA ALA A 188 -14.45 -15.69 -14.17
C ALA A 188 -14.61 -15.83 -12.66
N PHE A 189 -14.04 -14.93 -11.85
CA PHE A 189 -13.95 -15.09 -10.40
C PHE A 189 -13.46 -16.51 -10.04
N THR A 190 -14.17 -17.21 -9.15
CA THR A 190 -13.86 -18.59 -8.70
C THR A 190 -14.30 -19.69 -9.68
N SER A 191 -14.92 -19.33 -10.80
CA SER A 191 -15.38 -20.26 -11.85
C SER A 191 -14.33 -20.49 -12.93
N THR A 192 -13.05 -20.24 -12.64
CA THR A 192 -11.92 -20.52 -13.55
C THR A 192 -11.70 -22.03 -13.76
N SER A 193 -11.13 -22.41 -14.91
CA SER A 193 -10.82 -23.80 -15.28
C SER A 193 -9.67 -23.88 -16.27
N TYR A 194 -9.09 -25.07 -16.47
CA TYR A 194 -8.00 -25.24 -17.43
C TYR A 194 -8.43 -24.94 -18.88
N ASP A 195 -9.64 -25.32 -19.29
CA ASP A 195 -10.15 -25.00 -20.63
C ASP A 195 -10.30 -23.49 -20.85
N LEU A 196 -10.66 -22.75 -19.80
CA LEU A 196 -10.72 -21.30 -19.86
C LEU A 196 -9.32 -20.69 -19.99
N VAL A 197 -8.35 -21.22 -19.22
CA VAL A 197 -6.94 -20.83 -19.35
C VAL A 197 -6.41 -21.07 -20.77
N LYS A 198 -6.78 -22.18 -21.42
CA LYS A 198 -6.39 -22.44 -22.82
C LYS A 198 -6.89 -21.36 -23.77
N LYS A 199 -8.18 -20.99 -23.66
CA LYS A 199 -8.78 -19.93 -24.47
C LYS A 199 -8.11 -18.57 -24.24
N ASP A 200 -7.79 -18.25 -22.99
CA ASP A 200 -7.08 -17.02 -22.65
C ASP A 200 -5.66 -16.98 -23.23
N VAL A 201 -4.94 -18.11 -23.21
CA VAL A 201 -3.61 -18.23 -23.83
C VAL A 201 -3.70 -18.02 -25.35
N GLU A 202 -4.65 -18.67 -26.02
CA GLU A 202 -4.84 -18.51 -27.47
C GLU A 202 -5.21 -17.07 -27.84
N LEU A 203 -6.11 -16.43 -27.08
CA LEU A 203 -6.49 -15.03 -27.27
C LEU A 203 -5.30 -14.08 -27.06
N LEU A 204 -4.50 -14.33 -26.01
CA LEU A 204 -3.29 -13.55 -25.74
C LEU A 204 -2.29 -13.69 -26.88
N ASP A 205 -2.14 -14.85 -27.50
CA ASP A 205 -1.26 -15.01 -28.66
C ASP A 205 -1.69 -14.17 -29.85
N GLU A 206 -2.99 -14.16 -30.16
CA GLU A 206 -3.55 -13.34 -31.24
C GLU A 206 -3.31 -11.85 -30.97
N CYS A 207 -3.65 -11.39 -29.77
CA CYS A 207 -3.56 -9.98 -29.38
C CYS A 207 -2.11 -9.48 -29.24
N THR A 208 -1.14 -10.38 -29.07
CA THR A 208 0.26 -10.03 -28.77
C THR A 208 1.24 -10.51 -29.84
N LYS A 209 0.74 -10.90 -31.01
CA LYS A 209 1.55 -11.41 -32.11
C LYS A 209 2.70 -10.46 -32.48
N GLY A 210 3.90 -10.99 -32.59
CA GLY A 210 5.12 -10.24 -32.95
C GLY A 210 5.77 -9.48 -31.79
N LEU A 211 5.18 -9.45 -30.60
CA LEU A 211 5.81 -8.84 -29.42
C LEU A 211 6.89 -9.76 -28.85
N LYS A 212 8.11 -9.22 -28.68
CA LYS A 212 9.25 -9.93 -28.07
C LYS A 212 9.02 -10.24 -26.59
N ASN A 213 8.47 -9.28 -25.84
CA ASN A 213 8.14 -9.48 -24.44
C ASN A 213 6.75 -10.11 -24.33
N ARG A 214 6.66 -11.44 -24.21
CA ARG A 214 5.37 -12.17 -24.19
C ARG A 214 4.52 -11.89 -22.93
N PRO A 215 3.18 -11.98 -22.97
CA PRO A 215 2.30 -11.62 -21.85
C PRO A 215 2.36 -12.61 -20.67
N TYR A 216 1.79 -12.21 -19.53
CA TYR A 216 1.50 -13.10 -18.41
C TYR A 216 0.09 -13.72 -18.53
N MET A 217 -0.02 -15.00 -18.20
CA MET A 217 -1.30 -15.68 -17.98
C MET A 217 -1.44 -15.95 -16.48
N VAL A 218 -2.25 -15.16 -15.78
CA VAL A 218 -2.42 -15.26 -14.33
C VAL A 218 -3.72 -15.98 -13.98
N ILE A 219 -3.60 -17.14 -13.34
CA ILE A 219 -4.73 -17.89 -12.79
C ILE A 219 -5.00 -17.34 -11.38
N ASP A 220 -6.16 -16.70 -11.21
CA ASP A 220 -6.58 -16.14 -9.92
C ASP A 220 -7.35 -17.17 -9.06
N ASP A 221 -7.93 -16.75 -7.93
CA ASP A 221 -8.67 -17.58 -6.97
C ASP A 221 -9.66 -18.56 -7.64
N GLY A 222 -9.71 -19.80 -7.16
CA GLY A 222 -10.63 -20.85 -7.61
C GLY A 222 -9.95 -22.04 -8.31
N TRP A 223 -8.62 -22.01 -8.43
CA TRP A 223 -7.81 -23.14 -8.91
C TRP A 223 -7.60 -24.18 -7.81
N GLU A 224 -7.47 -23.71 -6.57
CA GLU A 224 -7.21 -24.53 -5.39
C GLU A 224 -8.47 -25.27 -4.90
N LEU A 225 -8.26 -26.39 -4.20
CA LEU A 225 -9.28 -27.12 -3.45
C LEU A 225 -9.83 -26.25 -2.31
N MET A 226 -10.73 -25.33 -2.65
CA MET A 226 -11.45 -24.53 -1.66
C MET A 226 -12.72 -25.27 -1.22
N ASN A 227 -12.79 -25.66 0.06
CA ASN A 227 -14.05 -26.16 0.62
C ASN A 227 -14.98 -24.95 0.85
N MET A 228 -15.75 -24.61 -0.20
CA MET A 228 -16.64 -23.47 -0.35
C MET A 228 -17.87 -23.52 0.58
N ASN A 229 -17.65 -23.53 1.89
CA ASN A 229 -18.63 -22.97 2.82
C ASN A 229 -18.18 -21.54 3.14
N ARG A 230 -18.68 -20.59 2.34
CA ARG A 230 -18.30 -19.16 2.23
C ARG A 230 -18.27 -18.35 3.55
N CYS A 231 -18.63 -18.95 4.68
CA CYS A 231 -18.62 -18.31 6.00
C CYS A 231 -17.61 -18.95 6.98
N ARG A 232 -16.94 -20.06 6.61
CA ARG A 232 -15.92 -20.71 7.43
C ARG A 232 -14.87 -21.32 6.50
N PHE A 233 -13.77 -20.60 6.30
CA PHE A 233 -12.53 -21.09 5.71
C PHE A 233 -11.98 -22.27 6.54
N LYS A 234 -12.59 -23.46 6.42
CA LYS A 234 -12.25 -24.60 7.27
C LYS A 234 -11.05 -25.38 6.74
N LYS A 235 -10.72 -25.25 5.45
CA LYS A 235 -9.57 -25.89 4.81
C LYS A 235 -9.05 -25.04 3.64
N ILE A 236 -8.14 -24.10 3.87
CA ILE A 236 -7.31 -23.42 2.83
C ILE A 236 -5.94 -24.12 2.73
N ASP A 237 -5.82 -25.31 3.31
CA ASP A 237 -4.56 -25.83 3.84
C ASP A 237 -3.72 -26.60 2.82
N LEU A 238 -4.21 -26.81 1.60
CA LEU A 238 -3.55 -27.74 0.69
C LEU A 238 -2.88 -27.09 -0.51
N TRP A 239 -3.23 -25.85 -0.91
CA TRP A 239 -2.73 -25.21 -2.15
C TRP A 239 -2.59 -26.22 -3.30
N GLN A 240 -3.58 -27.11 -3.39
CA GLN A 240 -3.63 -28.24 -4.31
C GLN A 240 -4.72 -27.92 -5.33
N PRO A 241 -4.50 -28.23 -6.62
CA PRO A 241 -5.49 -27.98 -7.65
C PRO A 241 -6.77 -28.80 -7.41
N THR A 242 -7.91 -28.22 -7.79
CA THR A 242 -9.17 -28.96 -7.95
C THR A 242 -9.05 -29.89 -9.14
N LYS A 243 -8.92 -31.20 -8.91
CA LYS A 243 -8.80 -32.20 -10.00
C LYS A 243 -9.95 -32.16 -11.01
N GLU A 244 -11.10 -31.60 -10.63
CA GLU A 244 -12.26 -31.39 -11.51
C GLU A 244 -12.06 -30.25 -12.52
N LYS A 245 -11.34 -29.18 -12.14
CA LYS A 245 -11.18 -27.97 -12.96
C LYS A 245 -9.79 -27.83 -13.56
N PHE A 246 -8.79 -28.38 -12.89
CA PHE A 246 -7.38 -28.28 -13.26
C PHE A 246 -6.70 -29.65 -13.18
N PRO A 247 -5.85 -29.97 -14.16
CA PRO A 247 -4.94 -31.09 -14.04
C PRO A 247 -3.83 -30.75 -13.03
N GLU A 248 -2.77 -31.55 -13.00
CA GLU A 248 -1.54 -31.18 -12.29
C GLU A 248 -1.05 -29.81 -12.79
N MET A 249 -0.74 -28.89 -11.88
CA MET A 249 -0.38 -27.51 -12.26
C MET A 249 0.85 -27.45 -13.16
N LYS A 250 1.71 -28.47 -13.15
CA LYS A 250 2.81 -28.61 -14.10
C LYS A 250 2.31 -28.61 -15.55
N GLU A 251 1.26 -29.38 -15.85
CA GLU A 251 0.66 -29.47 -17.18
C GLU A 251 0.12 -28.10 -17.63
N VAL A 252 -0.54 -27.39 -16.73
CA VAL A 252 -1.05 -26.03 -16.99
C VAL A 252 0.11 -25.08 -17.30
N THR A 253 1.19 -25.12 -16.52
CA THR A 253 2.35 -24.27 -16.77
C THR A 253 3.11 -24.62 -18.04
N ASP A 254 3.20 -25.90 -18.38
CA ASP A 254 3.87 -26.37 -19.59
C ASP A 254 3.10 -25.91 -20.83
N PHE A 255 1.77 -25.97 -20.80
CA PHE A 255 0.92 -25.44 -21.86
C PHE A 255 1.08 -23.92 -22.01
N ILE A 256 1.03 -23.14 -20.92
CA ILE A 256 1.23 -21.68 -21.02
C ILE A 256 2.62 -21.36 -21.63
N LYS A 257 3.65 -22.10 -21.21
CA LYS A 257 5.02 -21.93 -21.72
C LYS A 257 5.20 -22.37 -23.16
N SER A 258 4.43 -23.34 -23.66
CA SER A 258 4.51 -23.75 -25.08
C SER A 258 4.01 -22.67 -26.04
N HIS A 259 3.33 -21.65 -25.52
CA HIS A 259 2.94 -20.42 -26.23
C HIS A 259 3.87 -19.23 -25.93
N ASP A 260 5.04 -19.50 -25.34
CA ASP A 260 6.03 -18.53 -24.86
C ASP A 260 5.48 -17.51 -23.83
N GLN A 261 4.30 -17.76 -23.25
CA GLN A 261 3.69 -16.88 -22.26
C GLN A 261 4.24 -17.15 -20.85
N LYS A 262 4.07 -16.18 -19.94
CA LYS A 262 4.59 -16.24 -18.57
C LYS A 262 3.49 -16.70 -17.60
N PRO A 263 3.57 -17.92 -17.04
CA PRO A 263 2.55 -18.37 -16.09
C PRO A 263 2.63 -17.60 -14.78
N GLY A 264 1.47 -17.23 -14.24
CA GLY A 264 1.30 -16.65 -12.91
C GLY A 264 0.14 -17.33 -12.17
N ILE A 265 0.22 -17.35 -10.84
CA ILE A 265 -0.79 -17.98 -10.00
C ILE A 265 -1.04 -17.11 -8.76
N TRP A 266 -2.31 -16.96 -8.39
CA TRP A 266 -2.70 -16.29 -7.17
C TRP A 266 -2.62 -17.24 -5.98
N VAL A 267 -2.11 -16.73 -4.86
CA VAL A 267 -2.00 -17.44 -3.58
C VAL A 267 -2.22 -16.45 -2.44
N ARG A 268 -2.73 -16.94 -1.32
CA ARG A 268 -2.98 -16.14 -0.12
C ARG A 268 -2.56 -16.85 1.16
N TYR A 269 -1.25 -17.05 1.31
CA TYR A 269 -0.62 -17.80 2.41
C TYR A 269 -0.95 -17.30 3.82
N LEU A 270 -1.31 -16.02 3.98
CA LEU A 270 -1.64 -15.43 5.28
C LEU A 270 -3.08 -15.69 5.74
N ILE A 271 -3.94 -16.36 4.95
CA ILE A 271 -5.20 -16.86 5.50
C ILE A 271 -4.89 -18.05 6.41
N GLY A 272 -4.97 -17.79 7.71
CA GLY A 272 -4.83 -18.81 8.73
C GLY A 272 -5.99 -19.80 8.69
N THR A 273 -5.65 -21.07 8.77
CA THR A 273 -6.59 -22.19 8.77
C THR A 273 -6.89 -22.63 10.20
N GLY A 274 -7.80 -23.58 10.37
CA GLY A 274 -8.08 -24.20 11.67
C GLY A 274 -6.83 -24.80 12.35
N ALA A 275 -5.76 -25.09 11.59
CA ALA A 275 -4.48 -25.61 12.08
C ALA A 275 -3.45 -24.53 12.46
N THR A 276 -3.66 -23.26 12.09
CA THR A 276 -2.72 -22.16 12.44
C THR A 276 -2.64 -21.99 13.95
N PRO A 277 -1.47 -21.93 14.60
CA PRO A 277 -1.38 -21.74 16.05
C PRO A 277 -2.20 -20.55 16.52
N LYS A 278 -2.95 -20.67 17.63
CA LYS A 278 -3.80 -19.57 18.15
C LYS A 278 -3.03 -18.26 18.33
N LEU A 279 -1.75 -18.34 18.72
CA LEU A 279 -0.86 -17.19 18.91
C LEU A 279 -0.55 -16.44 17.61
N TRP A 280 -0.65 -17.11 16.46
CA TRP A 280 -0.36 -16.53 15.13
C TRP A 280 -1.63 -16.03 14.44
N ARG A 281 -2.81 -16.32 15.01
CA ARG A 281 -4.06 -15.76 14.52
C ARG A 281 -4.18 -14.35 15.06
N VAL A 282 -4.62 -13.42 14.20
CA VAL A 282 -5.09 -12.12 14.67
C VAL A 282 -6.24 -12.41 15.66
N PRO A 283 -6.16 -11.97 16.94
CA PRO A 283 -7.24 -12.17 17.89
C PRO A 283 -8.50 -11.61 17.27
N THR A 284 -9.56 -12.43 17.15
CA THR A 284 -10.85 -11.96 16.65
C THR A 284 -11.22 -10.77 17.50
N PRO A 285 -11.22 -9.54 16.97
CA PRO A 285 -11.65 -8.44 17.79
C PRO A 285 -13.17 -8.62 17.94
N LEU A 286 -13.69 -8.33 19.14
CA LEU A 286 -15.12 -8.07 19.38
C LEU A 286 -15.67 -6.91 18.53
N PHE A 287 -14.86 -6.38 17.62
CA PHE A 287 -15.19 -5.47 16.55
C PHE A 287 -14.61 -6.06 15.28
N SER A 288 -15.38 -6.11 14.20
CA SER A 288 -14.82 -6.31 12.88
C SER A 288 -13.56 -5.45 12.73
N ILE A 289 -12.41 -6.05 12.45
CA ILE A 289 -11.48 -5.41 11.51
C ILE A 289 -12.21 -5.52 10.17
N THR A 290 -13.27 -4.72 10.01
CA THR A 290 -13.31 -3.91 8.83
C THR A 290 -12.03 -3.10 8.96
N LEU A 291 -11.07 -3.37 8.09
CA LEU A 291 -10.44 -2.25 7.42
C LEU A 291 -11.60 -1.31 7.08
N ARG A 292 -11.85 -0.27 7.88
CA ARG A 292 -12.85 0.76 7.56
C ARG A 292 -12.55 1.42 6.19
N TRP A 293 -11.40 1.08 5.61
CA TRP A 293 -10.83 1.45 4.32
C TRP A 293 -11.37 0.67 3.13
N ILE A 294 -11.94 -0.52 3.34
CA ILE A 294 -12.66 -1.26 2.30
C ILE A 294 -14.13 -1.05 2.61
N ARG A 295 -14.85 -0.30 1.76
CA ARG A 295 -16.32 -0.33 1.83
C ARG A 295 -16.71 -1.81 1.75
N PRO A 296 -17.41 -2.38 2.75
CA PRO A 296 -17.93 -3.71 2.57
C PRO A 296 -18.74 -3.66 1.29
N ILE A 297 -18.49 -4.61 0.38
CA ILE A 297 -19.45 -4.94 -0.66
C ILE A 297 -20.70 -5.34 0.12
N ARG A 298 -21.60 -4.37 0.33
CA ARG A 298 -22.94 -4.64 0.83
C ARG A 298 -23.60 -5.42 -0.28
N LYS A 299 -23.72 -6.73 -0.06
CA LYS A 299 -24.88 -7.57 -0.38
C LYS A 299 -24.51 -9.02 -0.06
N CYS A 300 -25.05 -9.51 1.05
CA CYS A 300 -25.87 -10.72 0.97
C CYS A 300 -27.31 -10.24 0.77
#